data_AF-A0A0F9HM45-F1
#
_entry.id   AF-A0A0F9HM45-F1
#
_cell.length_a   1.000
_cell.length_b   1.000
_cell.length_c   1.000
_cell.angle_alpha   90.00
_cell.angle_beta   90.00
_cell.angle_gamma   90.00
#
_symmetry.space_group_name_H-M   'P 1'
#
loop_
_entity.id
_entity.type
_entity.pdbx_description
1 polymer ?
#
loop_
_entity_poly.entity_id
_entity_poly.type
_entity_poly.pdbx_seq_one_letter_code
_entity_poly.pdbx_strand_id
1 'polypeptide(L)'
;MNHCKRSTRDRASVRPTRKSPASIAIAILVISMGILSITAVSARAAEIRLRPQYRSDGTVVTLGHVADIITADQRQAETLAAIELFAPPVAGRRFVRMREIQDRLLAHRINLVEHRFSGSSQV
;
A
#
# COMPACT_ATOMS: atom_id res chain seq x y z
N MET A 1 80.70 -39.06 -6.54
CA MET A 1 80.26 -39.69 -5.28
C MET A 1 79.37 -38.70 -4.53
N ASN A 2 78.17 -39.16 -4.14
CA ASN A 2 77.36 -38.66 -3.01
C ASN A 2 76.71 -37.27 -3.22
N HIS A 3 75.49 -36.94 -2.81
CA HIS A 3 74.38 -37.57 -2.10
C HIS A 3 73.15 -36.68 -2.43
N CYS A 4 72.01 -37.25 -2.79
CA CYS A 4 70.78 -37.24 -1.99
C CYS A 4 70.38 -35.90 -1.32
N LYS A 5 69.28 -35.27 -1.79
CA LYS A 5 68.09 -35.05 -0.95
C LYS A 5 66.87 -34.59 -1.76
N ARG A 6 65.81 -35.39 -1.67
CA ARG A 6 64.41 -35.02 -1.96
C ARG A 6 64.01 -33.84 -1.06
N SER A 7 63.22 -32.90 -1.58
CA SER A 7 62.24 -32.20 -0.76
C SER A 7 60.95 -32.01 -1.55
N THR A 8 59.87 -32.36 -0.89
CA THR A 8 58.57 -32.76 -1.42
C THR A 8 57.69 -31.57 -1.74
N ARG A 9 57.02 -31.67 -2.91
CA ARG A 9 55.78 -30.99 -3.31
C ARG A 9 54.85 -30.68 -2.13
N ASP A 10 54.74 -29.40 -1.80
CA ASP A 10 53.54 -28.85 -1.16
C ASP A 10 52.47 -28.61 -2.24
N ARG A 11 51.62 -29.61 -2.48
CA ARG A 11 50.36 -29.42 -3.20
C ARG A 11 49.29 -29.12 -2.16
N ALA A 12 49.07 -27.85 -1.88
CA ALA A 12 47.88 -27.38 -1.20
C ALA A 12 46.64 -27.87 -1.98
N SER A 13 45.92 -28.80 -1.36
CA SER A 13 44.65 -29.32 -1.84
C SER A 13 43.59 -28.24 -1.68
N VAL A 14 43.42 -27.41 -2.70
CA VAL A 14 42.22 -26.59 -2.85
C VAL A 14 41.08 -27.55 -3.23
N ARG A 15 40.27 -27.95 -2.25
CA ARG A 15 39.04 -28.70 -2.51
C ARG A 15 38.05 -27.76 -3.20
N PRO A 16 37.62 -28.01 -4.45
CA PRO A 16 36.49 -27.29 -5.01
C PRO A 16 35.23 -27.69 -4.24
N THR A 17 34.57 -26.72 -3.61
CA THR A 17 33.26 -26.89 -2.99
C THR A 17 32.26 -27.28 -4.08
N ARG A 18 31.94 -28.57 -4.16
CA ARG A 18 30.92 -29.14 -5.03
C ARG A 18 29.55 -28.61 -4.57
N LYS A 19 29.11 -27.48 -5.12
CA LYS A 19 27.74 -26.97 -4.91
C LYS A 19 26.79 -28.01 -5.50
N SER A 20 26.10 -28.74 -4.62
CA SER A 20 25.11 -29.75 -4.99
C SER A 20 23.99 -29.11 -5.80
N PRO A 21 23.53 -29.75 -6.89
CA PRO A 21 22.44 -29.21 -7.72
C PRO A 21 21.14 -28.99 -6.92
N ALA A 22 20.98 -29.71 -5.80
CA ALA A 22 19.86 -29.53 -4.87
C ALA A 22 19.84 -28.14 -4.19
N SER A 23 21.01 -27.54 -3.92
CA SER A 23 21.09 -26.24 -3.23
C SER A 23 20.71 -25.07 -4.13
N ILE A 24 20.88 -25.23 -5.45
CA ILE A 24 20.48 -24.23 -6.45
C ILE A 24 18.97 -24.26 -6.65
N ALA A 25 18.37 -25.46 -6.66
CA ALA A 25 16.92 -25.62 -6.81
C ALA A 25 16.11 -24.98 -5.67
N ILE A 26 16.59 -25.07 -4.42
CA ILE A 26 15.91 -24.49 -3.24
C ILE A 26 15.94 -22.96 -3.30
N ALA A 27 17.06 -22.35 -3.70
CA ALA A 27 17.17 -20.89 -3.82
C ALA A 27 16.23 -20.33 -4.90
N ILE A 28 16.07 -21.01 -6.03
CA ILE A 28 15.15 -20.61 -7.10
C ILE A 28 13.69 -20.69 -6.64
N LEU A 29 13.33 -21.69 -5.84
CA LEU A 29 11.97 -21.87 -5.31
C LEU A 29 11.60 -20.77 -4.30
N VAL A 30 12.54 -20.33 -3.47
CA VAL A 30 12.31 -19.23 -2.50
C VAL A 30 12.20 -17.88 -3.20
N ILE A 31 12.98 -17.64 -4.26
CA ILE A 31 12.91 -16.38 -5.03
C ILE A 31 11.58 -16.27 -5.81
N SER A 32 11.08 -17.38 -6.36
CA SER A 32 9.79 -17.38 -7.07
C SER A 32 8.59 -17.19 -6.13
N MET A 33 8.68 -17.63 -4.88
CA MET A 33 7.61 -17.43 -3.88
C MET A 33 7.59 -16.02 -3.26
N GLY A 34 8.72 -15.29 -3.28
CA GLY A 34 8.82 -13.92 -2.77
C GLY A 34 8.39 -12.82 -3.75
N ILE A 35 8.40 -13.09 -5.06
CA ILE A 35 8.10 -12.07 -6.09
C ILE A 35 6.58 -11.95 -6.35
N LEU A 36 5.79 -12.94 -5.94
CA LEU A 36 4.34 -12.99 -6.20
C LEU A 36 3.49 -12.23 -5.16
N SER A 37 4.03 -11.20 -4.51
CA SER A 37 3.28 -10.34 -3.58
C SER A 37 3.23 -8.86 -3.99
N ILE A 38 3.77 -8.50 -5.15
CA ILE A 38 3.76 -7.11 -5.65
C ILE A 38 2.53 -6.83 -6.56
N THR A 39 1.75 -7.84 -6.92
CA THR A 39 0.60 -7.67 -7.83
C THR A 39 -0.68 -7.35 -7.07
N ALA A 40 -0.81 -6.11 -6.60
CA ALA A 40 -2.11 -5.45 -6.48
C ALA A 40 -1.94 -3.93 -6.45
N VAL A 41 -1.27 -3.36 -7.45
CA VAL A 41 -1.56 -1.97 -7.84
C VAL A 41 -2.93 -1.98 -8.53
N SER A 42 -3.98 -2.19 -7.74
CA SER A 42 -5.32 -1.84 -8.17
C SER A 42 -5.40 -0.33 -8.09
N ALA A 43 -4.97 0.35 -9.16
CA ALA A 43 -5.46 1.68 -9.50
C ALA A 43 -6.94 1.59 -9.90
N ARG A 44 -7.76 0.96 -9.05
CA ARG A 44 -9.20 0.92 -9.18
C ARG A 44 -9.67 2.21 -8.56
N ALA A 45 -10.09 3.11 -9.44
CA ALA A 45 -10.61 4.39 -9.05
C ALA A 45 -11.81 4.20 -8.13
N ALA A 46 -11.69 4.61 -6.87
CA ALA A 46 -12.85 4.66 -5.99
C ALA A 46 -13.77 5.79 -6.45
N GLU A 47 -15.06 5.50 -6.56
CA GLU A 47 -16.09 6.52 -6.68
C GLU A 47 -16.49 6.99 -5.28
N ILE A 48 -16.36 8.29 -5.06
CA ILE A 48 -16.71 8.97 -3.82
C ILE A 48 -18.00 9.75 -4.11
N ARG A 49 -19.12 9.22 -3.63
CA ARG A 49 -20.44 9.80 -3.82
C ARG A 49 -20.88 10.57 -2.58
N LEU A 50 -20.91 11.89 -2.65
CA LEU A 50 -21.35 12.72 -1.53
C LEU A 50 -22.83 12.53 -1.25
N ARG A 51 -23.13 12.37 0.04
CA ARG A 51 -24.49 12.30 0.56
C ARG A 51 -25.12 13.71 0.58
N PRO A 52 -26.45 13.84 0.47
CA PRO A 52 -27.14 15.13 0.52
C PRO A 52 -27.18 15.74 1.92
N GLN A 53 -27.05 14.92 2.96
CA GLN A 53 -27.04 15.37 4.35
C GLN A 53 -26.36 14.30 5.21
N TYR A 54 -25.74 14.74 6.31
CA TYR A 54 -25.27 13.87 7.38
C TYR A 54 -25.57 14.54 8.73
N ARG A 55 -26.03 13.74 9.71
CA ARG A 55 -26.19 14.21 11.09
C ARG A 55 -24.95 13.80 11.87
N SER A 56 -24.19 14.78 12.34
CA SER A 56 -23.03 14.55 13.19
C SER A 56 -23.45 14.06 14.57
N ASP A 57 -23.04 12.84 14.89
CA ASP A 57 -23.27 12.14 16.16
C ASP A 57 -21.97 11.90 16.95
N GLY A 58 -20.81 12.16 16.35
CA GLY A 58 -19.48 11.98 16.96
C GLY A 58 -18.63 13.25 17.03
N THR A 59 -17.44 13.12 17.63
CA THR A 59 -16.47 14.20 17.85
C THR A 59 -15.68 14.59 16.60
N VAL A 60 -15.66 13.74 15.56
CA VAL A 60 -14.98 14.01 14.29
C VAL A 60 -15.84 13.51 13.12
N VAL A 61 -15.90 14.31 12.06
CA VAL A 61 -16.57 13.95 10.81
C VAL A 61 -15.53 13.39 9.85
N THR A 62 -15.68 12.12 9.48
CA THR A 62 -14.83 11.45 8.50
C THR A 62 -15.47 11.44 7.11
N LEU A 63 -14.72 11.04 6.09
CA LEU A 63 -15.24 10.91 4.73
C LEU A 63 -16.38 9.88 4.66
N GLY A 64 -16.27 8.76 5.39
CA GLY A 64 -17.31 7.72 5.41
C GLY A 64 -18.66 8.18 6.01
N HIS A 65 -18.65 9.26 6.80
CA HIS A 65 -19.88 9.86 7.32
C HIS A 65 -20.64 10.64 6.24
N VAL A 66 -19.92 11.38 5.40
CA VAL A 66 -20.49 12.33 4.43
C VAL A 66 -20.54 11.81 3.00
N ALA A 67 -19.89 10.69 2.70
CA ALA A 67 -19.83 10.11 1.37
C ALA A 67 -19.95 8.59 1.40
N ASP A 68 -20.59 8.03 0.37
CA ASP A 68 -20.52 6.61 0.06
C ASP A 68 -19.26 6.36 -0.79
N ILE A 69 -18.45 5.39 -0.39
CA ILE A 69 -17.22 5.03 -1.10
C ILE A 69 -17.45 3.71 -1.82
N ILE A 70 -17.46 3.76 -3.14
CA ILE A 70 -17.73 2.63 -4.02
C ILE A 70 -16.41 2.26 -4.71
N THR A 71 -15.83 1.15 -4.30
CA THR A 71 -14.59 0.60 -4.90
C THR A 71 -14.64 -0.92 -4.84
N ALA A 72 -13.83 -1.58 -5.68
CA ALA A 72 -13.68 -3.03 -5.63
C ALA A 72 -12.61 -3.48 -4.61
N ASP A 73 -11.86 -2.56 -4.01
CA ASP A 73 -10.91 -2.84 -2.93
C ASP A 73 -11.48 -2.38 -1.58
N GLN A 74 -11.89 -3.34 -0.76
CA GLN A 74 -12.46 -3.07 0.56
C GLN A 74 -11.48 -2.35 1.50
N ARG A 75 -10.17 -2.66 1.44
CA ARG A 75 -9.17 -1.98 2.27
C ARG A 75 -9.01 -0.52 1.87
N GLN A 76 -9.07 -0.25 0.57
CA GLN A 76 -9.08 1.11 0.06
C GLN A 76 -10.34 1.86 0.53
N ALA A 77 -11.51 1.22 0.50
CA ALA A 77 -12.74 1.81 1.00
C ALA A 77 -12.64 2.21 2.47
N GLU A 78 -12.15 1.31 3.31
CA GLU A 78 -11.95 1.54 4.75
C GLU A 78 -10.94 2.66 5.01
N THR A 79 -9.83 2.67 4.27
CA THR A 79 -8.79 3.70 4.38
C THR A 79 -9.35 5.07 4.02
N LEU A 80 -10.07 5.18 2.90
CA LEU A 80 -10.70 6.43 2.48
C LEU A 80 -11.78 6.86 3.48
N ALA A 81 -12.60 5.93 3.97
CA ALA A 81 -13.70 6.21 4.90
C ALA A 81 -13.20 6.77 6.24
N ALA A 82 -12.03 6.34 6.69
CA ALA A 82 -11.41 6.76 7.94
C ALA A 82 -10.78 8.18 7.89
N ILE A 83 -10.67 8.79 6.70
CA ILE A 83 -10.05 10.12 6.58
C ILE A 83 -10.90 11.14 7.32
N GLU A 84 -10.29 11.79 8.30
CA GLU A 84 -10.89 12.88 9.05
C GLU A 84 -10.99 14.13 8.18
N LEU A 85 -12.17 14.74 8.14
CA LEU A 85 -12.38 15.94 7.34
C LEU A 85 -12.47 17.18 8.23
N PHE A 86 -13.36 17.16 9.22
CA PHE A 86 -13.65 18.32 10.06
C PHE A 86 -14.12 17.92 11.45
N ALA A 87 -14.01 18.85 12.39
CA ALA A 87 -14.81 18.79 13.61
C ALA A 87 -16.31 19.01 13.29
N PRO A 88 -17.22 18.35 14.03
CA PRO A 88 -18.66 18.57 13.92
C PRO A 88 -19.00 20.03 14.26
N PRO A 89 -20.09 20.59 13.68
CA PRO A 89 -20.55 21.92 14.06
C PRO A 89 -20.99 21.93 15.54
N VAL A 90 -20.50 22.90 16.31
CA VAL A 90 -20.81 23.05 17.75
C VAL A 90 -22.30 23.32 17.98
N ALA A 91 -22.95 24.04 17.07
CA ALA A 91 -24.38 24.25 17.07
C ALA A 91 -24.90 24.49 15.63
N GLY A 92 -26.11 24.01 15.35
CA GLY A 92 -26.80 24.25 14.08
C GLY A 92 -26.35 23.30 12.96
N ARG A 93 -26.38 23.81 11.72
CA ARG A 93 -25.99 23.06 10.52
C ARG A 93 -24.81 23.75 9.86
N ARG A 94 -23.88 22.96 9.35
CA ARG A 94 -22.78 23.42 8.51
C ARG A 94 -22.94 22.79 7.14
N PHE A 95 -22.82 23.61 6.11
CA PHE A 95 -22.75 23.13 4.74
C PHE A 95 -21.29 22.98 4.35
N VAL A 96 -20.92 21.81 3.86
CA VAL A 96 -19.58 21.56 3.33
C VAL A 96 -19.70 21.31 1.83
N ARG A 97 -18.94 22.08 1.05
CA ARG A 97 -18.94 21.94 -0.41
C ARG A 97 -18.01 20.81 -0.85
N MET A 98 -18.32 20.21 -2.00
CA MET A 98 -17.46 19.20 -2.64
C MET A 98 -15.99 19.67 -2.74
N ARG A 99 -15.76 20.93 -3.14
CA ARG A 99 -14.42 21.50 -3.26
C ARG A 99 -13.66 21.52 -1.93
N GLU A 100 -14.35 21.84 -0.83
CA GLU A 100 -13.73 21.84 0.50
C GLU A 100 -13.34 20.43 0.95
N ILE A 101 -14.15 19.43 0.60
CA ILE A 101 -13.83 18.02 0.84
C ILE A 101 -12.61 17.60 -0.02
N GLN A 102 -12.57 17.99 -1.29
CA GLN A 102 -11.42 17.74 -2.18
C GLN A 102 -10.13 18.36 -1.63
N ASP A 103 -10.18 19.61 -1.18
CA ASP A 103 -9.04 20.30 -0.58
C ASP A 103 -8.53 19.56 0.67
N ARG A 104 -9.43 19.00 1.49
CA ARG A 104 -9.06 18.16 2.63
C ARG A 104 -8.40 16.86 2.19
N LEU A 105 -8.97 16.15 1.23
CA LEU A 105 -8.39 14.91 0.72
C LEU A 105 -6.99 15.14 0.11
N LEU A 106 -6.77 16.28 -0.56
CA LEU A 106 -5.44 16.69 -1.03
C LEU A 106 -4.46 16.92 0.12
N ALA A 107 -4.90 17.54 1.22
CA ALA A 107 -4.08 17.70 2.42
C ALA A 107 -3.70 16.34 3.05
N HIS A 108 -4.57 15.33 2.93
CA HIS A 108 -4.31 13.93 3.30
C HIS A 108 -3.50 13.14 2.26
N ARG A 109 -2.93 13.81 1.24
CA ARG A 109 -2.13 13.21 0.16
C ARG A 109 -2.89 12.20 -0.70
N ILE A 110 -4.22 12.29 -0.74
CA ILE A 110 -5.04 11.46 -1.63
C ILE A 110 -4.96 12.01 -3.06
N ASN A 111 -4.70 11.12 -4.02
CA ASN A 111 -4.67 11.49 -5.43
C ASN A 111 -6.10 11.60 -5.98
N LEU A 112 -6.63 12.82 -6.08
CA LEU A 112 -7.98 13.03 -6.59
C LEU A 112 -8.17 12.60 -8.06
N VAL A 113 -7.09 12.54 -8.86
CA VAL A 113 -7.18 12.12 -10.27
C VAL A 113 -7.57 10.65 -10.39
N GLU A 114 -7.19 9.85 -9.41
CA GLU A 114 -7.55 8.44 -9.33
C GLU A 114 -8.97 8.24 -8.81
N HIS A 115 -9.68 9.28 -8.36
CA HIS A 115 -10.99 9.13 -7.75
C HIS A 115 -12.06 9.90 -8.52
N ARG A 116 -13.22 9.26 -8.67
CA ARG A 116 -14.38 9.91 -9.29
C ARG A 116 -15.28 10.49 -8.21
N PHE A 117 -15.60 11.77 -8.30
CA PHE A 117 -16.54 12.42 -7.38
C PHE A 117 -17.93 12.51 -8.02
N SER A 118 -18.96 12.16 -7.26
CA SER A 118 -20.35 12.20 -7.71
C SER A 118 -21.31 12.53 -6.55
N GLY A 119 -22.61 12.56 -6.80
CA GLY A 119 -23.64 12.83 -5.79
C GLY A 119 -23.88 14.32 -5.59
N SER A 120 -24.17 14.71 -4.35
CA SER A 120 -24.49 16.10 -4.02
C SER A 120 -23.27 17.01 -4.14
N SER A 121 -23.47 18.26 -4.55
CA SER A 121 -22.41 19.27 -4.60
C SER A 121 -22.04 19.83 -3.21
N GLN A 122 -22.87 19.55 -2.20
CA GLN A 122 -22.69 19.92 -0.80
C GLN A 122 -23.42 18.94 0.11
N VAL A 123 -22.96 18.85 1.36
CA VAL A 123 -23.49 17.98 2.44
C VAL A 123 -23.66 18.76 3.73
#